data_AF-A0A9D4T1J4-F1
#
_entry.id   AF-A0A9D4T1J4-F1
#
_cell.length_a   1.000
_cell.length_b   1.000
_cell.length_c   1.000
_cell.angle_alpha   90.00
_cell.angle_beta   90.00
_cell.angle_gamma   90.00
#
_symmetry.space_group_name_H-M   'P 1'
#
loop_
_entity.id
_entity.type
_entity.pdbx_description
1 polymer ?
#
loop_
_entity_poly.entity_id
_entity_poly.type
_entity_poly.pdbx_seq_one_letter_code
_entity_poly.pdbx_strand_id
1 'polypeptide(L)'
;MKTRATTKRTIAQTTTIKPATVSTAPATSMPNPTDPKNTIEAGSGVDPKVLIMLGYMLSQPNYFAVIYRMLLQLGITFPSLTAPITQVMYGTHVIMLPRQFVVNYAYTINNRHFNLPRDSQKLAVYLSQHMDQFSIVATFLTQLGASFPVDGTGRITGFSMFSVMYRFPRAITTTILIGSRRFDLPKDISLLLIAVKHNPTKFFELQMVLEAFGVKFFKTGPGVSQAVYTDKKYDVYTGRGVSITIENTQYDIPADLEKIFQKPKGFSVGSLLAALQEKGIPINVDEKTGVILGITIDKVKIPFPVSIDLRFKLDNQIYLIPRDLAKLVTVLEMKGMPSKILSILYTRYGVLPVRDSNDIVVAVSFNGKQFKVKSEPLTAVVILGQKFMLPRDTRKMVEFVHSKQSDKTIGVTFLKALKAAGFMLINDDDGAMRSIQKGAQIIKLGIEIRIVVVYDNTPYHVPKDLMRLVKEVRSLGKEGINKVIEQLKAFDVQVKKVGSKLTILFNSVRYEVDLKSGNVKG
;
A
#
# COMPACT_ATOMS: atom_id res chain seq x y z
N MET A 1 51.98 52.74 27.64
CA MET A 1 51.72 51.34 27.26
C MET A 1 50.23 51.08 27.31
N LYS A 2 49.58 50.82 26.16
CA LYS A 2 48.16 50.41 26.07
C LYS A 2 48.11 49.10 25.29
N THR A 3 47.80 48.01 25.98
CA THR A 3 47.66 46.66 25.41
C THR A 3 46.29 46.53 24.76
N ARG A 4 46.27 46.27 23.44
CA ARG A 4 45.07 46.02 22.64
C ARG A 4 44.71 44.54 22.77
N ALA A 5 43.60 44.24 23.43
CA ALA A 5 43.02 42.90 23.47
C ALA A 5 42.43 42.55 22.08
N THR A 6 42.92 41.47 21.47
CA THR A 6 42.37 40.92 20.22
C THR A 6 41.32 39.88 20.57
N THR A 7 40.04 40.29 20.52
CA THR A 7 38.91 39.37 20.66
C THR A 7 38.79 38.52 19.39
N LYS A 8 39.25 37.26 19.44
CA LYS A 8 38.93 36.27 18.41
C LYS A 8 37.42 36.00 18.44
N ARG A 9 36.70 36.56 17.46
CA ARG A 9 35.32 36.15 17.13
C ARG A 9 35.36 34.70 16.67
N THR A 10 34.97 33.78 17.54
CA THR A 10 34.61 32.42 17.16
C THR A 10 33.27 32.53 16.45
N ILE A 11 33.29 32.48 15.12
CA ILE A 11 32.07 32.41 14.31
C ILE A 11 31.46 31.04 14.61
N ALA A 12 30.38 31.03 15.39
CA ALA A 12 29.51 29.87 15.50
C ALA A 12 28.95 29.60 14.09
N GLN A 13 29.48 28.57 13.43
CA GLN A 13 28.83 28.00 12.26
C GLN A 13 27.52 27.38 12.73
N THR A 14 26.45 28.15 12.63
CA THR A 14 25.09 27.62 12.65
C THR A 14 24.95 26.78 11.39
N THR A 15 25.26 25.49 11.47
CA THR A 15 24.91 24.53 10.43
C THR A 15 23.39 24.49 10.39
N THR A 16 22.80 25.24 9.47
CA THR A 16 21.43 25.05 9.04
C THR A 16 21.37 23.64 8.42
N ILE A 17 21.08 22.63 9.24
CA ILE A 17 20.94 21.25 8.80
C ILE A 17 19.74 21.22 7.86
N LYS A 18 20.02 21.29 6.55
CA LYS A 18 19.02 21.07 5.52
C LYS A 18 18.53 19.63 5.73
N PRO A 19 17.23 19.38 5.94
CA PRO A 19 16.75 18.03 6.14
C PRO A 19 17.18 17.14 4.97
N ALA A 20 17.61 15.92 5.30
CA ALA A 20 18.00 14.92 4.31
C ALA A 20 16.88 14.76 3.27
N THR A 21 17.25 14.79 2.00
CA THR A 21 16.31 14.58 0.91
C THR A 21 16.23 13.08 0.67
N VAL A 22 15.08 12.47 0.97
CA VAL A 22 14.83 11.03 0.75
C VAL A 22 14.66 10.80 -0.75
N SER A 23 15.72 10.89 -1.54
CA SER A 23 15.66 10.53 -2.94
C SER A 23 15.77 9.02 -3.06
N THR A 24 14.64 8.32 -3.31
CA THR A 24 14.43 7.37 -4.43
C THR A 24 13.59 6.10 -4.11
N ALA A 25 13.03 5.55 -5.19
CA ALA A 25 13.43 4.31 -5.88
C ALA A 25 13.32 4.61 -7.40
N PRO A 26 13.96 3.89 -8.34
CA PRO A 26 13.37 3.75 -9.67
C PRO A 26 12.02 3.03 -9.47
N ALA A 27 10.95 3.48 -10.12
CA ALA A 27 9.69 2.75 -10.04
C ALA A 27 9.88 1.35 -10.62
N THR A 28 9.99 0.34 -9.74
CA THR A 28 9.55 -1.00 -10.07
C THR A 28 8.15 -0.83 -10.64
N SER A 29 7.97 -1.23 -11.89
CA SER A 29 6.67 -1.13 -12.51
C SER A 29 5.62 -1.76 -11.61
N MET A 30 4.59 -1.02 -11.20
CA MET A 30 3.33 -1.67 -10.87
C MET A 30 2.74 -2.12 -12.21
N PRO A 31 2.60 -3.42 -12.44
CA PRO A 31 1.96 -3.95 -13.61
C PRO A 31 0.46 -4.00 -13.36
N ASN A 32 -0.22 -4.21 -14.47
CA ASN A 32 -1.63 -4.49 -14.52
C ASN A 32 -1.96 -5.68 -13.56
N PRO A 33 -2.71 -5.48 -12.46
CA PRO A 33 -3.03 -6.55 -11.52
C PRO A 33 -4.02 -7.58 -12.11
N THR A 34 -4.34 -7.46 -13.39
CA THR A 34 -5.22 -8.31 -14.20
C THR A 34 -4.46 -9.21 -15.15
N ASP A 35 -3.14 -9.05 -15.25
CA ASP A 35 -2.33 -9.96 -16.05
C ASP A 35 -2.29 -11.32 -15.34
N PRO A 36 -2.77 -12.42 -15.93
CA PRO A 36 -2.62 -13.76 -15.37
C PRO A 36 -1.16 -14.12 -15.13
N LYS A 37 -0.21 -13.43 -15.79
CA LYS A 37 1.21 -13.51 -15.48
C LYS A 37 1.58 -12.93 -14.12
N ASN A 38 0.70 -12.23 -13.39
CA ASN A 38 0.94 -11.65 -12.06
C ASN A 38 0.39 -12.48 -10.91
N THR A 39 -0.20 -13.64 -11.20
CA THR A 39 -0.73 -14.57 -10.19
C THR A 39 0.23 -15.74 -10.07
N ILE A 40 0.64 -16.08 -8.85
CA ILE A 40 1.40 -17.31 -8.60
C ILE A 40 0.39 -18.46 -8.67
N GLU A 41 0.58 -19.40 -9.59
CA GLU A 41 -0.35 -20.51 -9.78
C GLU A 41 -0.54 -21.30 -8.48
N ALA A 42 -1.80 -21.45 -8.06
CA ALA A 42 -2.15 -22.29 -6.92
C ALA A 42 -2.14 -23.76 -7.37
N GLY A 43 -1.17 -24.54 -6.88
CA GLY A 43 -1.08 -25.96 -7.25
C GLY A 43 0.11 -26.77 -6.73
N SER A 44 0.95 -26.25 -5.82
CA SER A 44 2.27 -26.86 -5.52
C SER A 44 2.54 -27.18 -4.03
N GLY A 45 1.52 -27.29 -3.18
CA GLY A 45 1.72 -27.54 -1.74
C GLY A 45 2.23 -26.32 -0.94
N VAL A 46 2.16 -25.13 -1.54
CA VAL A 46 2.51 -23.84 -0.90
C VAL A 46 1.30 -23.29 -0.14
N ASP A 47 1.49 -22.83 1.10
CA ASP A 47 0.43 -22.24 1.93
C ASP A 47 -0.23 -21.05 1.19
N PRO A 48 -1.56 -21.01 1.04
CA PRO A 48 -2.28 -19.88 0.45
C PRO A 48 -1.90 -18.51 1.03
N LYS A 49 -1.55 -18.44 2.33
CA LYS A 49 -1.07 -17.21 2.97
C LYS A 49 0.26 -16.73 2.39
N VAL A 50 1.17 -17.65 2.04
CA VAL A 50 2.44 -17.32 1.39
C VAL A 50 2.16 -16.69 0.02
N LEU A 51 1.27 -17.30 -0.76
CA LEU A 51 0.90 -16.79 -2.09
C LEU A 51 0.28 -15.39 -1.99
N ILE A 52 -0.60 -15.18 -1.00
CA ILE A 52 -1.19 -13.87 -0.71
C ILE A 52 -0.11 -12.84 -0.34
N MET A 53 0.83 -13.19 0.55
CA MET A 53 1.89 -12.27 0.99
C MET A 53 2.90 -11.94 -0.12
N LEU A 54 3.22 -12.90 -0.99
CA LEU A 54 4.01 -12.63 -2.19
C LEU A 54 3.25 -11.75 -3.18
N GLY A 55 1.94 -11.95 -3.32
CA GLY A 55 1.05 -11.04 -4.05
C GLY A 55 1.10 -9.62 -3.47
N TYR A 56 1.06 -9.47 -2.15
CA TYR A 56 1.23 -8.17 -1.49
C TYR A 56 2.62 -7.58 -1.73
N MET A 57 3.70 -8.36 -1.64
CA MET A 57 5.06 -7.90 -1.89
C MET A 57 5.18 -7.25 -3.27
N LEU A 58 4.66 -7.92 -4.30
CA LEU A 58 4.71 -7.47 -5.68
C LEU A 58 3.80 -6.25 -5.90
N SER A 59 2.64 -6.25 -5.26
CA SER A 59 1.58 -5.28 -5.51
C SER A 59 1.65 -4.04 -4.61
N GLN A 60 2.45 -4.11 -3.55
CA GLN A 60 2.73 -3.05 -2.58
C GLN A 60 4.23 -3.03 -2.21
N PRO A 61 5.14 -2.75 -3.17
CA PRO A 61 6.59 -2.73 -2.94
C PRO A 61 7.01 -1.78 -1.80
N ASN A 62 6.17 -0.79 -1.52
CA ASN A 62 6.40 0.23 -0.50
C ASN A 62 6.32 -0.33 0.94
N TYR A 63 5.70 -1.50 1.14
CA TYR A 63 5.71 -2.23 2.42
C TYR A 63 6.70 -3.37 2.45
N PHE A 64 7.63 -3.41 1.49
CA PHE A 64 8.52 -4.56 1.38
C PHE A 64 9.22 -4.88 2.70
N ALA A 65 9.66 -3.89 3.49
CA ALA A 65 10.25 -4.16 4.81
C ALA A 65 9.34 -4.93 5.79
N VAL A 66 8.05 -4.58 5.86
CA VAL A 66 7.07 -5.26 6.71
C VAL A 66 6.73 -6.64 6.12
N ILE A 67 6.40 -6.67 4.83
CA ILE A 67 6.03 -7.89 4.12
C ILE A 67 7.17 -8.91 4.13
N TYR A 68 8.41 -8.45 3.97
CA TYR A 68 9.62 -9.28 4.05
C TYR A 68 9.71 -9.98 5.40
N ARG A 69 9.54 -9.26 6.52
CA ARG A 69 9.55 -9.87 7.85
C ARG A 69 8.45 -10.93 8.01
N MET A 70 7.25 -10.65 7.52
CA MET A 70 6.14 -11.61 7.56
C MET A 70 6.43 -12.84 6.69
N LEU A 71 6.98 -12.64 5.49
CA LEU A 71 7.37 -13.73 4.59
C LEU A 71 8.45 -14.61 5.22
N LEU A 72 9.45 -14.03 5.90
CA LEU A 72 10.45 -14.79 6.67
C LEU A 72 9.80 -15.63 7.78
N GLN A 73 8.84 -15.06 8.53
CA GLN A 73 8.11 -15.79 9.57
C GLN A 73 7.26 -16.94 9.00
N LEU A 74 6.78 -16.78 7.77
CA LEU A 74 6.10 -17.84 7.01
C LEU A 74 7.07 -18.83 6.36
N GLY A 75 8.37 -18.77 6.63
CA GLY A 75 9.37 -19.73 6.13
C GLY A 75 9.86 -19.46 4.71
N ILE A 76 9.62 -18.27 4.16
CA ILE A 76 10.15 -17.86 2.87
C ILE A 76 11.61 -17.45 3.00
N THR A 77 12.42 -17.88 2.04
CA THR A 77 13.81 -17.43 1.91
C THR A 77 14.03 -16.72 0.59
N PHE A 78 14.81 -15.64 0.64
CA PHE A 78 15.15 -14.82 -0.52
C PHE A 78 16.61 -15.08 -0.90
N PRO A 79 16.92 -15.21 -2.20
CA PRO A 79 18.29 -15.50 -2.64
C PRO A 79 19.26 -14.35 -2.34
N SER A 80 18.95 -13.14 -2.83
CA SER A 80 19.69 -11.92 -2.50
C SER A 80 18.79 -10.71 -2.76
N LEU A 81 18.80 -9.74 -1.85
CA LEU A 81 18.06 -8.48 -2.02
C LEU A 81 18.88 -7.39 -2.74
N THR A 82 20.15 -7.67 -3.06
CA THR A 82 21.03 -6.72 -3.76
C THR A 82 20.96 -6.82 -5.28
N ALA A 83 20.25 -7.84 -5.79
CA ALA A 83 20.03 -8.11 -7.20
C ALA A 83 18.52 -8.29 -7.48
N PRO A 84 18.08 -8.24 -8.76
CA PRO A 84 16.71 -8.55 -9.11
C PRO A 84 16.31 -9.97 -8.67
N ILE A 85 15.18 -10.06 -7.97
CA ILE A 85 14.63 -11.30 -7.44
C ILE A 85 13.61 -11.83 -8.44
N THR A 86 13.88 -13.00 -9.02
CA THR A 86 12.96 -13.67 -9.95
C THR A 86 12.27 -14.87 -9.34
N GLN A 87 12.74 -15.35 -8.19
CA GLN A 87 12.19 -16.50 -7.47
C GLN A 87 12.48 -16.39 -5.96
N VAL A 88 11.67 -17.07 -5.16
CA VAL A 88 11.85 -17.24 -3.71
C VAL A 88 11.70 -18.72 -3.35
N MET A 89 12.18 -19.15 -2.19
CA MET A 89 12.00 -20.54 -1.74
C MET A 89 11.09 -20.64 -0.52
N TYR A 90 10.26 -21.68 -0.48
CA TYR A 90 9.43 -22.07 0.65
C TYR A 90 9.76 -23.53 1.02
N GLY A 91 10.61 -23.72 2.03
CA GLY A 91 11.26 -25.01 2.27
C GLY A 91 12.08 -25.43 1.04
N THR A 92 11.74 -26.58 0.44
CA THR A 92 12.36 -27.08 -0.79
C THR A 92 11.67 -26.59 -2.08
N HIS A 93 10.53 -25.91 -1.97
CA HIS A 93 9.77 -25.46 -3.14
C HIS A 93 10.33 -24.15 -3.68
N VAL A 94 10.58 -24.10 -4.98
CA VAL A 94 10.92 -22.86 -5.69
C VAL A 94 9.63 -22.21 -6.20
N ILE A 95 9.37 -21.00 -5.73
CA ILE A 95 8.25 -20.18 -6.18
C ILE A 95 8.80 -19.15 -7.16
N MET A 96 8.51 -19.36 -8.45
CA MET A 96 8.83 -18.38 -9.48
C MET A 96 7.96 -17.14 -9.27
N LEU A 97 8.60 -15.98 -9.20
CA LEU A 97 7.87 -14.74 -9.18
C LEU A 97 7.37 -14.45 -10.59
N PRO A 98 6.15 -13.91 -10.72
CA PRO A 98 5.57 -13.51 -12.00
C PRO A 98 6.42 -12.49 -12.79
N ARG A 99 7.34 -11.81 -12.09
CA ARG A 99 8.24 -10.78 -12.62
C ARG A 99 9.38 -10.55 -11.66
N GLN A 100 10.45 -9.94 -12.17
CA GLN A 100 11.54 -9.48 -11.31
C GLN A 100 11.05 -8.44 -10.29
N PHE A 101 11.47 -8.63 -9.05
CA PHE A 101 11.28 -7.70 -7.95
C PHE A 101 12.64 -7.13 -7.54
N VAL A 102 12.75 -5.82 -7.45
CA VAL A 102 14.01 -5.15 -7.07
C VAL A 102 13.77 -4.37 -5.80
N VAL A 103 14.54 -4.68 -4.76
CA VAL A 103 14.58 -3.87 -3.53
C VAL A 103 15.51 -2.69 -3.79
N ASN A 104 14.97 -1.48 -3.77
CA ASN A 104 15.78 -0.28 -3.91
C ASN A 104 15.24 0.86 -3.06
N TYR A 105 15.96 1.19 -2.01
CA TYR A 105 15.73 2.34 -1.15
C TYR A 105 16.95 3.22 -1.19
N ALA A 106 16.95 4.28 -2.00
CA ALA A 106 18.07 5.21 -1.93
C ALA A 106 17.79 6.41 -1.05
N TYR A 107 18.90 6.97 -0.60
CA TYR A 107 18.95 7.94 0.46
C TYR A 107 20.12 8.87 0.20
N THR A 108 19.90 10.16 0.38
CA THR A 108 20.93 11.16 0.12
C THR A 108 21.28 11.91 1.41
N ILE A 109 22.57 11.87 1.77
CA ILE A 109 23.14 12.56 2.94
C ILE A 109 24.34 13.36 2.47
N ASN A 110 24.42 14.65 2.78
CA ASN A 110 25.54 15.51 2.38
C ASN A 110 25.89 15.37 0.88
N ASN A 111 24.86 15.37 0.02
CA ASN A 111 24.95 15.16 -1.43
C ASN A 111 25.54 13.82 -1.88
N ARG A 112 25.79 12.87 -0.97
CA ARG A 112 26.15 11.49 -1.30
C ARG A 112 24.91 10.63 -1.38
N HIS A 113 24.83 9.82 -2.42
CA HIS A 113 23.71 8.96 -2.72
C HIS A 113 24.05 7.50 -2.37
N PHE A 114 23.16 6.83 -1.63
CA PHE A 114 23.31 5.43 -1.23
C PHE A 114 22.07 4.64 -1.63
N ASN A 115 22.18 3.58 -2.42
CA ASN A 115 21.06 2.70 -2.78
C ASN A 115 21.05 1.44 -1.90
N LEU A 116 20.10 1.30 -0.99
CA LEU A 116 20.00 0.16 -0.07
C LEU A 116 19.10 -0.96 -0.65
N PRO A 117 19.43 -2.25 -0.43
CA PRO A 117 20.54 -2.75 0.41
C PRO A 117 21.92 -2.80 -0.26
N ARG A 118 22.01 -2.53 -1.57
CA ARG A 118 23.26 -2.67 -2.35
C ARG A 118 24.45 -1.91 -1.76
N ASP A 119 24.23 -0.69 -1.29
CA ASP A 119 25.27 0.20 -0.75
C ASP A 119 25.32 0.19 0.79
N SER A 120 24.68 -0.77 1.48
CA SER A 120 24.63 -0.81 2.95
C SER A 120 26.01 -0.84 3.61
N GLN A 121 26.97 -1.59 3.05
CA GLN A 121 28.34 -1.59 3.57
C GLN A 121 29.04 -0.24 3.39
N LYS A 122 28.82 0.45 2.27
CA LYS A 122 29.36 1.80 2.03
C LYS A 122 28.73 2.81 2.99
N LEU A 123 27.43 2.70 3.24
CA LEU A 123 26.74 3.52 4.22
C LEU A 123 27.30 3.27 5.63
N ALA A 124 27.57 2.02 6.00
CA ALA A 124 28.18 1.68 7.29
C ALA A 124 29.55 2.37 7.49
N VAL A 125 30.42 2.30 6.48
CA VAL A 125 31.71 2.98 6.50
C VAL A 125 31.53 4.51 6.60
N TYR A 126 30.63 5.07 5.80
CA TYR A 126 30.34 6.51 5.82
C TYR A 126 29.84 6.99 7.19
N LEU A 127 28.89 6.29 7.80
CA LEU A 127 28.35 6.63 9.12
C LEU A 127 29.42 6.61 10.21
N SER A 128 30.39 5.68 10.12
CA SER A 128 31.51 5.63 11.07
C SER A 128 32.46 6.82 10.99
N GLN A 129 32.44 7.55 9.87
CA GLN A 129 33.24 8.75 9.64
C GLN A 129 32.44 10.04 9.85
N HIS A 130 31.10 9.96 9.79
CA HIS A 130 30.17 11.09 9.87
C HIS A 130 29.07 10.80 10.91
N MET A 131 29.50 10.56 12.16
CA MET A 131 28.60 10.12 13.24
C MET A 131 27.56 11.18 13.63
N ASP A 132 27.80 12.45 13.30
CA ASP A 132 26.86 13.56 13.44
C ASP A 132 25.60 13.39 12.56
N GLN A 133 25.72 12.63 11.46
CA GLN A 133 24.61 12.34 10.57
C GLN A 133 23.76 11.17 11.06
N PHE A 134 24.26 10.38 12.02
CA PHE A 134 23.65 9.11 12.41
C PHE A 134 22.19 9.26 12.84
N SER A 135 21.84 10.31 13.59
CA SER A 135 20.46 10.55 14.05
C SER A 135 19.45 10.61 12.89
N ILE A 136 19.83 11.25 11.79
CA ILE A 136 18.98 11.39 10.60
C ILE A 136 18.88 10.06 9.84
N VAL A 137 19.99 9.33 9.74
CA VAL A 137 20.04 8.05 9.03
C VAL A 137 19.38 6.92 9.81
N ALA A 138 19.49 6.93 11.13
CA ALA A 138 18.91 5.93 12.03
C ALA A 138 17.39 5.89 11.85
N THR A 139 16.73 7.04 11.83
CA THR A 139 15.28 7.14 11.56
C THR A 139 14.91 6.45 10.25
N PHE A 140 15.62 6.74 9.15
CA PHE A 140 15.35 6.11 7.86
C PHE A 140 15.59 4.60 7.87
N LEU A 141 16.71 4.15 8.46
CA LEU A 141 17.04 2.73 8.57
C LEU A 141 16.02 1.98 9.45
N THR A 142 15.59 2.56 10.58
CA THR A 142 14.53 2.00 11.44
C THR A 142 13.22 1.83 10.65
N GLN A 143 12.86 2.81 9.81
CA GLN A 143 11.68 2.72 8.92
C GLN A 143 11.78 1.61 7.87
N LEU A 144 12.99 1.20 7.50
CA LEU A 144 13.25 0.01 6.66
C LEU A 144 13.31 -1.29 7.47
N GLY A 145 13.04 -1.22 8.77
CA GLY A 145 13.11 -2.36 9.67
C GLY A 145 14.53 -2.74 10.06
N ALA A 146 15.48 -1.80 10.08
CA ALA A 146 16.79 -2.07 10.62
C ALA A 146 16.76 -2.25 12.14
N SER A 147 17.69 -3.05 12.67
CA SER A 147 17.96 -3.16 14.10
C SER A 147 19.42 -2.81 14.39
N PHE A 148 19.68 -2.20 15.53
CA PHE A 148 20.99 -1.65 15.87
C PHE A 148 21.57 -2.39 17.08
N PRO A 149 22.50 -3.34 16.88
CA PRO A 149 23.18 -3.98 18.00
C PRO A 149 24.10 -2.98 18.71
N VAL A 150 24.03 -2.98 20.03
CA VAL A 150 24.87 -2.16 20.91
C VAL A 150 25.93 -2.99 21.63
N ASP A 151 27.06 -2.37 21.97
CA ASP A 151 28.07 -2.98 22.84
C ASP A 151 27.68 -2.87 24.33
N GLY A 152 28.53 -3.40 25.23
CA GLY A 152 28.31 -3.35 26.68
C GLY A 152 28.29 -1.93 27.27
N THR A 153 28.62 -0.90 26.49
CA THR A 153 28.53 0.52 26.87
C THR A 153 27.39 1.26 26.18
N GLY A 154 26.54 0.55 25.43
CA GLY A 154 25.41 1.10 24.70
C GLY A 154 25.76 1.74 23.36
N ARG A 155 27.01 1.63 22.86
CA ARG A 155 27.40 2.21 21.57
C ARG A 155 26.98 1.29 20.43
N ILE A 156 26.55 1.86 19.32
CA ILE A 156 26.03 1.07 18.20
C ILE A 156 27.19 0.50 17.38
N THR A 157 27.22 -0.82 17.21
CA THR A 157 28.33 -1.54 16.55
C THR A 157 28.08 -1.83 15.07
N GLY A 158 26.86 -1.58 14.60
CA GLY A 158 26.44 -1.74 13.22
C GLY A 158 24.93 -1.61 13.08
N PHE A 159 24.40 -2.05 11.94
CA PHE A 159 22.97 -2.22 11.75
C PHE A 159 22.70 -3.52 10.99
N SER A 160 21.64 -4.22 11.37
CA SER A 160 21.10 -5.33 10.60
C SER A 160 19.90 -4.84 9.82
N MET A 161 19.86 -5.11 8.52
CA MET A 161 18.73 -4.78 7.66
C MET A 161 18.47 -5.95 6.74
N PHE A 162 17.19 -6.33 6.64
CA PHE A 162 16.76 -7.54 5.91
C PHE A 162 17.54 -8.81 6.28
N SER A 163 17.81 -9.00 7.56
CA SER A 163 18.57 -10.14 8.11
C SER A 163 20.06 -10.20 7.73
N VAL A 164 20.61 -9.12 7.14
CA VAL A 164 22.04 -8.99 6.87
C VAL A 164 22.65 -7.96 7.81
N MET A 165 23.71 -8.34 8.51
CA MET A 165 24.41 -7.50 9.47
C MET A 165 25.55 -6.71 8.79
N TYR A 166 25.52 -5.39 8.91
CA TYR A 166 26.56 -4.47 8.44
C TYR A 166 27.26 -3.84 9.64
N ARG A 167 28.50 -4.25 9.89
CA ARG A 167 29.28 -3.77 11.04
C ARG A 167 29.92 -2.42 10.74
N PHE A 168 29.89 -1.53 11.72
CA PHE A 168 30.62 -0.28 11.65
C PHE A 168 32.10 -0.52 11.97
N PRO A 169 33.03 0.08 11.20
CA PRO A 169 34.46 0.05 11.53
C PRO A 169 34.78 0.64 12.91
N ARG A 170 33.95 1.58 13.38
CA ARG A 170 34.01 2.20 14.71
C ARG A 170 32.62 2.27 15.29
N ALA A 171 32.47 1.92 16.57
CA ALA A 171 31.20 2.02 17.26
C ALA A 171 30.71 3.49 17.26
N ILE A 172 29.41 3.68 16.98
CA ILE A 172 28.81 4.99 16.80
C ILE A 172 28.41 5.57 18.15
N THR A 173 28.83 6.82 18.35
CA THR A 173 28.27 7.77 19.32
C THR A 173 27.71 8.94 18.55
N THR A 174 26.67 9.60 19.03
CA THR A 174 26.15 10.79 18.36
C THR A 174 25.80 11.87 19.36
N THR A 175 25.72 13.11 18.89
CA THR A 175 25.39 14.26 19.72
C THR A 175 24.03 14.80 19.29
N ILE A 176 23.12 14.96 20.24
CA ILE A 176 21.82 15.59 20.05
C ILE A 176 21.83 16.97 20.69
N LEU A 177 21.28 17.95 19.98
CA LEU A 177 21.06 19.31 20.47
C LEU A 177 19.57 19.56 20.68
N ILE A 178 19.18 19.98 21.89
CA ILE A 178 17.85 20.50 22.20
C ILE A 178 18.00 21.94 22.69
N GLY A 179 17.67 22.90 21.83
CA GLY A 179 17.97 24.31 22.09
C GLY A 179 19.49 24.52 22.20
N SER A 180 19.94 25.11 23.32
CA SER A 180 21.37 25.28 23.62
C SER A 180 22.02 24.10 24.34
N ARG A 181 21.24 23.06 24.71
CA ARG A 181 21.76 21.92 25.47
C ARG A 181 22.25 20.82 24.55
N ARG A 182 23.41 20.26 24.91
CA ARG A 182 24.08 19.17 24.21
C ARG A 182 23.95 17.87 25.02
N PHE A 183 23.62 16.78 24.33
CA PHE A 183 23.52 15.43 24.88
C PHE A 183 24.36 14.48 24.04
N ASP A 184 25.35 13.83 24.64
CA ASP A 184 26.22 12.86 23.97
C ASP A 184 25.71 11.43 24.22
N LEU A 185 25.23 10.77 23.18
CA LEU A 185 24.68 9.41 23.22
C LEU A 185 25.79 8.35 23.07
N PRO A 186 25.73 7.23 23.84
CA PRO A 186 24.62 6.81 24.71
C PRO A 186 24.65 7.38 26.15
N LYS A 187 25.72 8.06 26.55
CA LYS A 187 25.97 8.49 27.94
C LYS A 187 24.80 9.30 28.53
N ASP A 188 24.22 10.19 27.73
CA ASP A 188 23.22 11.15 28.17
C ASP A 188 21.77 10.72 27.88
N ILE A 189 21.49 9.45 27.56
CA ILE A 189 20.12 8.97 27.26
C ILE A 189 19.14 9.29 28.40
N SER A 190 19.53 9.00 29.64
CA SER A 190 18.68 9.29 30.81
C SER A 190 18.34 10.78 30.93
N LEU A 191 19.33 11.66 30.70
CA LEU A 191 19.12 13.11 30.76
C LEU A 191 18.28 13.61 29.58
N LEU A 192 18.46 13.01 28.40
CA LEU A 192 17.70 13.31 27.21
C LEU A 192 16.22 12.92 27.37
N LEU A 193 15.92 11.74 27.93
CA LEU A 193 14.56 11.29 28.24
C LEU A 193 13.84 12.24 29.22
N ILE A 194 14.56 12.73 30.23
CA ILE A 194 14.04 13.75 31.15
C ILE A 194 13.78 15.07 30.40
N ALA A 195 14.68 15.48 29.50
CA ALA A 195 14.54 16.72 28.74
C ALA A 195 13.36 16.71 27.76
N VAL A 196 13.02 15.55 27.18
CA VAL A 196 11.89 15.41 26.25
C VAL A 196 10.57 15.01 26.91
N LYS A 197 10.57 14.72 28.23
CA LYS A 197 9.41 14.23 28.98
C LYS A 197 8.11 14.98 28.70
N HIS A 198 8.16 16.31 28.61
CA HIS A 198 7.00 17.19 28.36
C HIS A 198 7.06 17.88 26.99
N ASN A 199 7.92 17.41 26.09
CA ASN A 199 8.12 17.97 24.76
C ASN A 199 7.83 16.89 23.69
N PRO A 200 6.56 16.65 23.36
CA PRO A 200 6.17 15.58 22.44
C PRO A 200 6.77 15.76 21.05
N THR A 201 6.94 17.00 20.58
CA THR A 201 7.59 17.29 19.30
C THR A 201 9.04 16.79 19.27
N LYS A 202 9.85 17.14 20.29
CA LYS A 202 11.23 16.66 20.36
C LYS A 202 11.33 15.19 20.69
N PHE A 203 10.38 14.64 21.44
CA PHE A 203 10.29 13.21 21.67
C PHE A 203 10.14 12.44 20.35
N PHE A 204 9.13 12.77 19.52
CA PHE A 204 8.89 12.05 18.26
C PHE A 204 9.99 12.25 17.22
N GLU A 205 10.65 13.41 17.20
CA GLU A 205 11.85 13.61 16.37
C GLU A 205 13.00 12.66 16.73
N LEU A 206 13.10 12.26 18.01
CA LEU A 206 14.22 11.49 18.54
C LEU A 206 13.88 10.03 18.82
N GLN A 207 12.61 9.64 18.80
CA GLN A 207 12.15 8.32 19.22
C GLN A 207 12.92 7.19 18.54
N MET A 208 13.03 7.20 17.21
CA MET A 208 13.74 6.15 16.47
C MET A 208 15.24 6.11 16.74
N VAL A 209 15.84 7.26 17.07
CA VAL A 209 17.25 7.33 17.46
C VAL A 209 17.41 6.73 18.86
N LEU A 210 16.51 7.05 19.80
CA LEU A 210 16.50 6.46 21.14
C LEU A 210 16.32 4.94 21.07
N GLU A 211 15.41 4.45 20.21
CA GLU A 211 15.22 3.02 19.95
C GLU A 211 16.50 2.36 19.39
N ALA A 212 17.22 3.03 18.48
CA ALA A 212 18.48 2.54 17.96
C ALA A 212 19.57 2.39 19.04
N PHE A 213 19.52 3.21 20.09
CA PHE A 213 20.39 3.08 21.27
C PHE A 213 19.82 2.17 22.37
N GLY A 214 18.77 1.39 22.06
CA GLY A 214 18.24 0.35 22.95
C GLY A 214 17.16 0.81 23.94
N VAL A 215 16.63 2.03 23.78
CA VAL A 215 15.44 2.46 24.55
C VAL A 215 14.21 1.72 24.04
N LYS A 216 13.41 1.16 24.95
CA LYS A 216 12.12 0.53 24.61
C LYS A 216 10.97 1.40 25.06
N PHE A 217 9.93 1.53 24.24
CA PHE A 217 8.75 2.33 24.55
C PHE A 217 7.52 1.43 24.73
N PHE A 218 6.77 1.67 25.79
CA PHE A 218 5.53 0.95 26.09
C PHE A 218 4.41 1.93 26.35
N LYS A 219 3.24 1.70 25.75
CA LYS A 219 2.03 2.49 26.06
C LYS A 219 1.58 2.18 27.49
N THR A 220 1.45 3.21 28.32
CA THR A 220 0.95 3.07 29.71
C THR A 220 -0.36 3.79 29.96
N GLY A 221 -0.75 4.73 29.09
CA GLY A 221 -2.04 5.40 29.16
C GLY A 221 -2.33 6.29 27.94
N PRO A 222 -3.48 6.99 27.94
CA PRO A 222 -3.80 7.95 26.89
C PRO A 222 -2.76 9.08 26.86
N GLY A 223 -2.07 9.22 25.75
CA GLY A 223 -1.07 10.28 25.56
C GLY A 223 0.20 10.18 26.43
N VAL A 224 0.46 9.01 27.01
CA VAL A 224 1.68 8.76 27.80
C VAL A 224 2.28 7.41 27.42
N SER A 225 3.59 7.41 27.22
CA SER A 225 4.39 6.20 27.01
C SER A 225 5.50 6.13 28.05
N GLN A 226 5.84 4.92 28.48
CA GLN A 226 6.98 4.64 29.35
C GLN A 226 8.18 4.23 28.50
N ALA A 227 9.26 5.01 28.59
CA ALA A 227 10.56 4.68 28.05
C ALA A 227 11.36 3.85 29.07
N VAL A 228 11.95 2.74 28.63
CA VAL A 228 12.77 1.85 29.45
C VAL A 228 14.18 1.81 28.90
N TYR A 229 15.15 2.15 29.74
CA TYR A 229 16.58 2.12 29.42
C TYR A 229 17.39 1.68 30.63
N THR A 230 18.24 0.66 30.48
CA THR A 230 19.06 0.08 31.56
C THR A 230 18.25 -0.13 32.86
N ASP A 231 17.10 -0.80 32.72
CA ASP A 231 16.12 -1.10 33.78
C ASP A 231 15.46 0.10 34.48
N LYS A 232 15.80 1.33 34.09
CA LYS A 232 15.13 2.55 34.54
C LYS A 232 13.94 2.88 33.64
N LYS A 233 12.89 3.41 34.28
CA LYS A 233 11.63 3.78 33.62
C LYS A 233 11.46 5.30 33.64
N TYR A 234 11.06 5.86 32.51
CA TYR A 234 10.80 7.28 32.32
C TYR A 234 9.46 7.48 31.63
N ASP A 235 8.52 8.17 32.27
CA ASP A 235 7.28 8.52 31.61
C ASP A 235 7.49 9.71 30.68
N VAL A 236 7.00 9.61 29.45
CA VAL A 236 7.10 10.62 28.40
C VAL A 236 5.72 10.92 27.85
N TYR A 237 5.39 12.21 27.77
CA TYR A 237 4.15 12.69 27.17
C TYR A 237 4.21 12.61 25.64
N THR A 238 3.24 11.92 25.05
CA THR A 238 3.17 11.66 23.60
C THR A 238 2.09 12.47 22.90
N GLY A 239 1.51 13.47 23.57
CA GLY A 239 0.40 14.27 23.01
C GLY A 239 -0.96 13.60 23.18
N ARG A 240 -2.04 14.33 22.88
CA ARG A 240 -3.39 13.79 22.97
C ARG A 240 -3.61 12.76 21.87
N GLY A 241 -4.11 11.59 22.26
CA GLY A 241 -4.48 10.55 21.32
C GLY A 241 -5.68 10.95 20.47
N VAL A 242 -5.67 10.58 19.18
CA VAL A 242 -6.84 10.65 18.29
C VAL A 242 -7.26 9.24 17.94
N SER A 243 -8.53 8.94 18.21
CA SER A 243 -9.12 7.66 17.85
C SER A 243 -9.49 7.63 16.37
N ILE A 244 -8.94 6.65 15.65
CA ILE A 244 -9.33 6.30 14.28
C ILE A 244 -9.93 4.90 14.25
N THR A 245 -10.77 4.61 13.25
CA THR A 245 -11.32 3.28 13.03
C THR A 245 -10.82 2.76 11.69
N ILE A 246 -10.18 1.59 11.70
CA ILE A 246 -9.73 0.89 10.50
C ILE A 246 -10.35 -0.50 10.55
N GLU A 247 -11.16 -0.84 9.55
CA GLU A 247 -11.76 -2.19 9.41
C GLU A 247 -12.48 -2.65 10.69
N ASN A 248 -13.32 -1.78 11.24
CA ASN A 248 -14.09 -1.98 12.48
C ASN A 248 -13.23 -2.13 13.75
N THR A 249 -11.91 -1.92 13.67
CA THR A 249 -11.03 -1.87 14.84
C THR A 249 -10.69 -0.42 15.16
N GLN A 250 -10.88 -0.04 16.41
CA GLN A 250 -10.50 1.28 16.92
C GLN A 250 -9.02 1.27 17.31
N TYR A 251 -8.29 2.30 16.89
CA TYR A 251 -6.89 2.54 17.20
C TYR A 251 -6.71 3.95 17.75
N ASP A 252 -5.79 4.09 18.69
CA ASP A 252 -5.45 5.36 19.32
C ASP A 252 -4.07 5.85 18.83
N ILE A 253 -4.07 6.87 17.99
CA ILE A 253 -2.87 7.43 17.34
C ILE A 253 -2.34 8.58 18.20
N PRO A 254 -1.03 8.65 18.48
CA PRO A 254 0.06 7.93 17.80
C PRO A 254 0.47 6.59 18.39
N ALA A 255 0.02 6.25 19.61
CA ALA A 255 0.53 5.12 20.37
C ALA A 255 0.36 3.76 19.65
N ASP A 256 -0.70 3.60 18.86
CA ASP A 256 -0.99 2.36 18.17
C ASP A 256 -0.43 2.31 16.73
N LEU A 257 0.33 3.32 16.26
CA LEU A 257 0.88 3.34 14.90
C LEU A 257 1.72 2.08 14.61
N GLU A 258 2.63 1.72 15.51
CA GLU A 258 3.47 0.53 15.32
C GLU A 258 2.64 -0.76 15.26
N LYS A 259 1.66 -0.90 16.17
CA LYS A 259 0.72 -2.03 16.22
C LYS A 259 -0.07 -2.17 14.92
N ILE A 260 -0.45 -1.06 14.29
CA ILE A 260 -1.16 -1.07 13.00
C ILE A 260 -0.29 -1.74 11.92
N PHE A 261 0.99 -1.39 11.82
CA PHE A 261 1.90 -1.93 10.82
C PHE A 261 2.41 -3.36 11.11
N GLN A 262 2.19 -3.89 12.31
CA GLN A 262 2.58 -5.25 12.68
C GLN A 262 1.54 -6.33 12.29
N LYS A 263 0.33 -5.96 11.84
CA LYS A 263 -0.76 -6.92 11.57
C LYS A 263 -0.70 -7.54 10.17
N PRO A 264 -0.70 -8.88 10.03
CA PRO A 264 -0.63 -9.57 8.72
C PRO A 264 -1.98 -9.75 8.02
N LYS A 265 -3.14 -9.54 8.69
CA LYS A 265 -4.47 -9.76 8.09
C LYS A 265 -5.26 -8.44 8.00
N GLY A 266 -5.89 -8.22 6.85
CA GLY A 266 -6.85 -7.14 6.61
C GLY A 266 -6.22 -5.81 6.25
N PHE A 267 -5.10 -5.44 6.88
CA PHE A 267 -4.51 -4.12 6.76
C PHE A 267 -4.23 -3.68 5.31
N SER A 268 -4.94 -2.65 4.86
CA SER A 268 -4.57 -1.86 3.69
C SER A 268 -4.13 -0.47 4.14
N VAL A 269 -3.00 0.04 3.62
CA VAL A 269 -2.62 1.42 3.94
C VAL A 269 -3.59 2.43 3.38
N GLY A 270 -4.28 2.13 2.27
CA GLY A 270 -5.37 3.00 1.85
C GLY A 270 -6.42 3.16 2.95
N SER A 271 -6.76 2.10 3.70
CA SER A 271 -7.66 2.18 4.86
C SER A 271 -7.09 3.08 5.98
N LEU A 272 -5.79 2.99 6.29
CA LEU A 272 -5.15 3.86 7.30
C LEU A 272 -5.17 5.32 6.86
N LEU A 273 -4.70 5.60 5.64
CA LEU A 273 -4.64 6.95 5.10
C LEU A 273 -6.04 7.54 4.97
N ALA A 274 -7.03 6.74 4.56
CA ALA A 274 -8.43 7.14 4.54
C ALA A 274 -8.92 7.56 5.93
N ALA A 275 -8.75 6.70 6.93
CA ALA A 275 -9.19 6.96 8.30
C ALA A 275 -8.53 8.21 8.91
N LEU A 276 -7.24 8.44 8.62
CA LEU A 276 -6.54 9.66 9.03
C LEU A 276 -7.14 10.92 8.38
N GLN A 277 -7.39 10.88 7.07
CA GLN A 277 -7.98 11.99 6.33
C GLN A 277 -9.42 12.28 6.75
N GLU A 278 -10.23 11.26 7.04
CA GLU A 278 -11.59 11.41 7.55
C GLU A 278 -11.63 12.10 8.92
N LYS A 279 -10.60 11.89 9.75
CA LYS A 279 -10.40 12.63 11.01
C LYS A 279 -9.73 14.00 10.83
N GLY A 280 -9.46 14.41 9.60
CA GLY A 280 -8.78 15.67 9.30
C GLY A 280 -7.32 15.71 9.77
N ILE A 281 -6.70 14.56 10.01
CA ILE A 281 -5.29 14.47 10.41
C ILE A 281 -4.42 14.67 9.17
N PRO A 282 -3.60 15.75 9.10
CA PRO A 282 -2.77 16.00 7.94
C PRO A 282 -1.70 14.92 7.76
N ILE A 283 -1.61 14.38 6.56
CA ILE A 283 -0.54 13.47 6.13
C ILE A 283 0.59 14.31 5.52
N ASN A 284 1.77 14.24 6.12
CA ASN A 284 2.94 14.99 5.65
C ASN A 284 3.62 14.19 4.54
N VAL A 285 3.52 14.64 3.29
CA VAL A 285 4.15 13.99 2.13
C VAL A 285 5.27 14.88 1.59
N ASP A 286 6.42 14.30 1.31
CA ASP A 286 7.46 14.95 0.51
C ASP A 286 7.03 14.97 -0.96
N GLU A 287 6.59 16.14 -1.44
CA GLU A 287 6.08 16.31 -2.81
C GLU A 287 7.14 16.05 -3.90
N LYS A 288 8.44 16.00 -3.57
CA LYS A 288 9.48 15.65 -4.55
C LYS A 288 9.61 14.15 -4.75
N THR A 289 9.32 13.37 -3.71
CA THR A 289 9.65 11.95 -3.64
C THR A 289 8.40 11.07 -3.58
N GLY A 290 7.27 11.63 -3.13
CA GLY A 290 6.02 10.91 -2.90
C GLY A 290 6.01 10.12 -1.59
N VAL A 291 7.01 10.30 -0.71
CA VAL A 291 7.13 9.54 0.54
C VAL A 291 6.38 10.25 1.67
N ILE A 292 5.63 9.49 2.47
CA ILE A 292 5.02 9.98 3.70
C ILE A 292 6.11 10.13 4.77
N LEU A 293 6.28 11.35 5.25
CA LEU A 293 7.19 11.70 6.34
C LEU A 293 6.56 11.46 7.72
N GLY A 294 5.23 11.38 7.77
CA GLY A 294 4.46 11.14 9.00
C GLY A 294 3.11 11.84 8.97
N ILE A 295 2.57 12.11 10.14
CA ILE A 295 1.31 12.83 10.35
C ILE A 295 1.50 14.01 11.30
N THR A 296 0.53 14.91 11.35
CA THR A 296 0.50 16.02 12.32
C THR A 296 -0.74 15.91 13.20
N ILE A 297 -0.56 15.82 14.52
CA ILE A 297 -1.66 15.86 15.51
C ILE A 297 -1.34 16.96 16.50
N ASP A 298 -2.28 17.87 16.77
CA ASP A 298 -2.10 18.98 17.72
C ASP A 298 -0.78 19.75 17.53
N LYS A 299 -0.42 20.03 16.27
CA LYS A 299 0.84 20.69 15.85
C LYS A 299 2.12 19.89 16.13
N VAL A 300 2.02 18.65 16.58
CA VAL A 300 3.13 17.71 16.78
C VAL A 300 3.28 16.85 15.54
N LYS A 301 4.48 16.84 14.95
CA LYS A 301 4.82 15.93 13.84
C LYS A 301 5.20 14.57 14.40
N ILE A 302 4.49 13.54 13.97
CA ILE A 302 4.72 12.15 14.37
C ILE A 302 5.18 11.38 13.14
N PRO A 303 6.42 10.84 13.11
CA PRO A 303 6.88 10.03 12.00
C PRO A 303 6.13 8.69 11.96
N PHE A 304 5.95 8.15 10.77
CA PHE A 304 5.49 6.76 10.65
C PHE A 304 6.63 5.80 11.00
N PRO A 305 6.32 4.66 11.67
CA PRO A 305 7.31 3.65 12.01
C PRO A 305 7.84 2.90 10.78
N VAL A 306 7.20 3.07 9.62
CA VAL A 306 7.59 2.49 8.34
C VAL A 306 7.56 3.54 7.24
N SER A 307 8.41 3.39 6.23
CA SER A 307 8.36 4.25 5.05
C SER A 307 7.16 3.87 4.18
N ILE A 308 6.38 4.87 3.76
CA ILE A 308 5.25 4.69 2.84
C ILE A 308 5.45 5.58 1.63
N ASP A 309 5.38 4.97 0.46
CA ASP A 309 5.59 5.65 -0.81
C ASP A 309 4.27 5.71 -1.60
N LEU A 310 3.96 6.90 -2.11
CA LEU A 310 2.73 7.23 -2.82
C LEU A 310 2.96 7.44 -4.32
N ARG A 311 3.98 6.78 -4.87
CA ARG A 311 4.27 6.74 -6.31
C ARG A 311 3.39 5.74 -7.03
N PHE A 312 2.50 6.26 -7.84
CA PHE A 312 1.62 5.47 -8.69
C PHE A 312 2.23 5.37 -10.10
N LYS A 313 2.42 4.16 -10.63
CA LYS A 313 2.88 3.96 -12.01
C LYS A 313 1.70 3.56 -12.91
N LEU A 314 1.57 4.23 -14.06
CA LEU A 314 0.60 3.93 -15.11
C LEU A 314 1.27 4.13 -16.47
N ASP A 315 1.18 3.12 -17.36
CA ASP A 315 1.71 3.16 -18.73
C ASP A 315 3.15 3.70 -18.84
N ASN A 316 4.04 3.20 -18.00
CA ASN A 316 5.45 3.61 -17.88
C ASN A 316 5.72 5.00 -17.28
N GLN A 317 4.70 5.78 -16.96
CA GLN A 317 4.83 7.05 -16.27
C GLN A 317 4.64 6.89 -14.76
N ILE A 318 5.37 7.68 -13.97
CA ILE A 318 5.26 7.74 -12.50
C ILE A 318 4.53 9.03 -12.13
N TYR A 319 3.52 8.90 -11.27
CA TYR A 319 2.73 9.99 -10.70
C TYR A 319 2.96 10.01 -9.19
N LEU A 320 3.45 11.11 -8.63
CA LEU A 320 3.60 11.25 -7.17
C LEU A 320 2.29 11.77 -6.56
N ILE A 321 1.65 11.04 -5.66
CA ILE A 321 0.46 11.53 -4.96
C ILE A 321 0.90 12.32 -3.71
N PRO A 322 0.37 13.53 -3.44
CA PRO A 322 -0.72 14.20 -4.18
C PRO A 322 -0.28 15.08 -5.36
N ARG A 323 1.02 15.39 -5.52
CA ARG A 323 1.52 16.39 -6.50
C ARG A 323 0.97 16.20 -7.92
N ASP A 324 1.04 14.97 -8.44
CA ASP A 324 0.67 14.63 -9.82
C ASP A 324 -0.75 14.05 -9.90
N LEU A 325 -1.54 14.10 -8.81
CA LEU A 325 -2.89 13.50 -8.78
C LEU A 325 -3.83 14.15 -9.80
N ALA A 326 -3.73 15.47 -10.02
CA ALA A 326 -4.48 16.16 -11.09
C ALA A 326 -4.19 15.59 -12.48
N LYS A 327 -2.90 15.41 -12.80
CA LYS A 327 -2.46 14.85 -14.10
C LYS A 327 -2.90 13.40 -14.24
N LEU A 328 -2.82 12.63 -13.16
CA LEU A 328 -3.28 11.25 -13.13
C LEU A 328 -4.79 11.17 -13.42
N VAL A 329 -5.60 12.02 -12.79
CA VAL A 329 -7.05 12.08 -13.04
C VAL A 329 -7.35 12.33 -14.52
N THR A 330 -6.71 13.31 -15.16
CA THR A 330 -6.89 13.58 -16.59
C THR A 330 -6.56 12.36 -17.46
N VAL A 331 -5.49 11.64 -17.14
CA VAL A 331 -5.12 10.41 -17.87
C VAL A 331 -6.15 9.30 -17.67
N LEU A 332 -6.70 9.16 -16.46
CA LEU A 332 -7.74 8.18 -16.19
C LEU A 332 -9.05 8.52 -16.90
N GLU A 333 -9.43 9.79 -16.98
CA GLU A 333 -10.61 10.25 -17.72
C GLU A 333 -10.53 9.89 -19.21
N MET A 334 -9.38 10.14 -19.85
CA MET A 334 -9.15 9.74 -21.25
C MET A 334 -9.24 8.23 -21.46
N LYS A 335 -8.99 7.44 -20.42
CA LYS A 335 -9.07 5.98 -20.42
C LYS A 335 -10.42 5.44 -19.92
N GLY A 336 -11.42 6.31 -19.74
CA GLY A 336 -12.75 5.91 -19.27
C GLY A 336 -12.80 5.49 -17.80
N MET A 337 -11.86 5.98 -16.99
CA MET A 337 -11.76 5.73 -15.55
C MET A 337 -11.73 4.23 -15.21
N PRO A 338 -10.64 3.47 -15.43
CA PRO A 338 -10.65 2.03 -15.19
C PRO A 338 -10.90 1.68 -13.71
N SER A 339 -11.93 0.88 -13.37
CA SER A 339 -12.29 0.49 -11.99
C SER A 339 -11.12 -0.04 -11.21
N LYS A 340 -10.31 -0.87 -11.85
CA LYS A 340 -9.18 -1.51 -11.19
C LYS A 340 -8.14 -0.51 -10.73
N ILE A 341 -7.90 0.51 -11.54
CA ILE A 341 -6.98 1.60 -11.19
C ILE A 341 -7.57 2.47 -10.09
N LEU A 342 -8.85 2.83 -10.19
CA LEU A 342 -9.54 3.58 -9.12
C LEU A 342 -9.57 2.81 -7.81
N SER A 343 -9.87 1.51 -7.85
CA SER A 343 -9.83 0.63 -6.69
C SER A 343 -8.45 0.62 -6.05
N ILE A 344 -7.38 0.55 -6.83
CA ILE A 344 -6.00 0.66 -6.31
C ILE A 344 -5.76 2.02 -5.65
N LEU A 345 -6.17 3.12 -6.29
CA LEU A 345 -6.00 4.46 -5.71
C LEU A 345 -6.73 4.59 -4.38
N TYR A 346 -7.96 4.08 -4.31
CA TYR A 346 -8.78 4.16 -3.10
C TYR A 346 -8.30 3.23 -1.99
N THR A 347 -7.97 1.98 -2.33
CA THR A 347 -7.64 0.95 -1.33
C THR A 347 -6.17 0.88 -0.95
N ARG A 348 -5.25 1.40 -1.79
CA ARG A 348 -3.80 1.31 -1.53
C ARG A 348 -3.14 2.65 -1.31
N TYR A 349 -3.57 3.68 -2.02
CA TYR A 349 -2.96 5.02 -1.96
C TYR A 349 -3.75 5.99 -1.08
N GLY A 350 -4.90 5.57 -0.54
CA GLY A 350 -5.72 6.41 0.33
C GLY A 350 -6.34 7.61 -0.38
N VAL A 351 -6.49 7.55 -1.71
CA VAL A 351 -7.25 8.57 -2.45
C VAL A 351 -8.73 8.39 -2.12
N LEU A 352 -9.43 9.48 -1.79
CA LEU A 352 -10.83 9.41 -1.39
C LEU A 352 -11.74 9.94 -2.49
N PRO A 353 -12.82 9.24 -2.88
CA PRO A 353 -13.85 9.84 -3.71
C PRO A 353 -14.62 10.90 -2.92
N VAL A 354 -14.70 12.12 -3.45
CA VAL A 354 -15.53 13.21 -2.92
C VAL A 354 -16.87 13.18 -3.62
N ARG A 355 -17.95 13.20 -2.83
CA ARG A 355 -19.31 13.00 -3.31
C ARG A 355 -20.19 14.20 -3.02
N ASP A 356 -21.16 14.44 -3.90
CA ASP A 356 -22.21 15.44 -3.67
C ASP A 356 -23.36 14.88 -2.80
N SER A 357 -24.42 15.68 -2.62
CA SER A 357 -25.61 15.28 -1.85
C SER A 357 -26.41 14.13 -2.47
N ASN A 358 -26.17 13.80 -3.75
CA ASN A 358 -26.77 12.67 -4.44
C ASN A 358 -25.87 11.43 -4.47
N ASP A 359 -24.79 11.43 -3.68
CA ASP A 359 -23.75 10.39 -3.62
C ASP A 359 -22.91 10.25 -4.91
N ILE A 360 -22.96 11.24 -5.81
CA ILE A 360 -22.22 11.24 -7.08
C ILE A 360 -20.78 11.68 -6.83
N VAL A 361 -19.80 10.92 -7.33
CA VAL A 361 -18.39 11.31 -7.30
C VAL A 361 -18.14 12.52 -8.21
N VAL A 362 -17.78 13.66 -7.60
CA VAL A 362 -17.50 14.94 -8.29
C VAL A 362 -16.03 15.32 -8.26
N ALA A 363 -15.26 14.74 -7.34
CA ALA A 363 -13.82 14.89 -7.26
C ALA A 363 -13.19 13.65 -6.62
N VAL A 364 -11.88 13.53 -6.71
CA VAL A 364 -11.08 12.70 -5.80
C VAL A 364 -10.28 13.62 -4.90
N SER A 365 -9.96 13.19 -3.69
CA SER A 365 -9.19 13.97 -2.75
C SER A 365 -8.05 13.18 -2.13
N PHE A 366 -7.02 13.93 -1.76
CA PHE A 366 -5.95 13.44 -0.93
C PHE A 366 -5.49 14.56 -0.01
N ASN A 367 -5.44 14.30 1.29
CA ASN A 367 -5.00 15.22 2.34
C ASN A 367 -5.74 16.58 2.27
N GLY A 368 -7.07 16.53 2.12
CA GLY A 368 -7.94 17.70 1.99
C GLY A 368 -7.89 18.43 0.64
N LYS A 369 -6.89 18.15 -0.22
CA LYS A 369 -6.82 18.70 -1.59
C LYS A 369 -7.78 17.94 -2.49
N GLN A 370 -8.66 18.65 -3.19
CA GLN A 370 -9.64 18.05 -4.10
C GLN A 370 -9.24 18.26 -5.56
N PHE A 371 -9.45 17.23 -6.38
CA PHE A 371 -9.15 17.18 -7.80
C PHE A 371 -10.43 16.77 -8.53
N LYS A 372 -11.03 17.71 -9.26
CA LYS A 372 -12.30 17.47 -9.95
C LYS A 372 -12.17 16.32 -10.93
N VAL A 373 -13.22 15.51 -11.00
CA VAL A 373 -13.39 14.48 -12.02
C VAL A 373 -14.63 14.79 -12.85
N LYS A 374 -14.72 14.24 -14.05
CA LYS A 374 -15.95 14.26 -14.84
C LYS A 374 -17.06 13.56 -14.06
N SER A 375 -18.03 14.34 -13.61
CA SER A 375 -19.20 13.85 -12.89
C SER A 375 -20.09 13.03 -13.83
N GLU A 376 -20.52 11.87 -13.37
CA GLU A 376 -21.55 11.08 -14.05
C GLU A 376 -22.94 11.54 -13.59
N PRO A 377 -23.91 11.75 -14.50
CA PRO A 377 -25.26 12.08 -14.10
C PRO A 377 -25.93 10.89 -13.40
N LEU A 378 -26.97 11.18 -12.59
CA LEU A 378 -27.83 10.13 -12.04
C LEU A 378 -28.32 9.23 -13.17
N THR A 379 -28.08 7.93 -13.02
CA THR A 379 -28.41 6.95 -14.06
C THR A 379 -29.61 6.15 -13.62
N ALA A 380 -30.65 6.11 -14.47
CA ALA A 380 -31.83 5.30 -14.23
C ALA A 380 -31.56 3.83 -14.54
N VAL A 381 -31.85 2.96 -13.58
CA VAL A 381 -31.90 1.50 -13.76
C VAL A 381 -33.36 1.08 -13.61
N VAL A 382 -33.91 0.39 -14.61
CA VAL A 382 -35.31 -0.06 -14.60
C VAL A 382 -35.35 -1.58 -14.48
N ILE A 383 -36.00 -2.09 -13.43
CA ILE A 383 -36.12 -3.52 -13.15
C ILE A 383 -37.61 -3.82 -12.97
N LEU A 384 -38.16 -4.69 -13.83
CA LEU A 384 -39.60 -5.06 -13.82
C LEU A 384 -40.54 -3.82 -13.79
N GLY A 385 -40.20 -2.79 -14.57
CA GLY A 385 -40.96 -1.53 -14.65
C GLY A 385 -40.68 -0.52 -13.53
N GLN A 386 -40.01 -0.90 -12.45
CA GLN A 386 -39.64 0.03 -11.38
C GLN A 386 -38.30 0.73 -11.66
N LYS A 387 -38.28 2.06 -11.52
CA LYS A 387 -37.12 2.92 -11.82
C LYS A 387 -36.36 3.27 -10.54
N PHE A 388 -35.03 3.10 -10.58
CA PHE A 388 -34.10 3.45 -9.51
C PHE A 388 -33.02 4.40 -10.04
N MET A 389 -32.76 5.52 -9.36
CA MET A 389 -31.73 6.48 -9.77
C MET A 389 -30.43 6.22 -9.01
N LEU A 390 -29.39 5.72 -9.68
CA LEU A 390 -28.11 5.42 -9.04
C LEU A 390 -27.13 6.59 -9.11
N PRO A 391 -26.28 6.79 -8.07
CA PRO A 391 -26.11 5.94 -6.88
C PRO A 391 -27.15 6.13 -5.75
N ARG A 392 -27.95 7.20 -5.78
CA ARG A 392 -28.89 7.57 -4.70
C ARG A 392 -29.81 6.43 -4.22
N ASP A 393 -30.41 5.70 -5.15
CA ASP A 393 -31.42 4.66 -4.85
C ASP A 393 -30.82 3.25 -4.78
N THR A 394 -29.48 3.10 -4.65
CA THR A 394 -28.79 1.79 -4.63
C THR A 394 -29.39 0.83 -3.61
N ARG A 395 -29.57 1.28 -2.37
CA ARG A 395 -30.12 0.45 -1.30
C ARG A 395 -31.53 -0.04 -1.61
N LYS A 396 -32.42 0.87 -2.06
CA LYS A 396 -33.81 0.55 -2.42
C LYS A 396 -33.88 -0.43 -3.59
N MET A 397 -33.02 -0.25 -4.60
CA MET A 397 -32.90 -1.15 -5.74
C MET A 397 -32.52 -2.56 -5.29
N VAL A 398 -31.55 -2.66 -4.38
CA VAL A 398 -31.05 -3.95 -3.87
C VAL A 398 -32.07 -4.64 -2.99
N GLU A 399 -32.74 -3.91 -2.10
CA GLU A 399 -33.85 -4.42 -1.29
C GLU A 399 -35.00 -4.93 -2.18
N PHE A 400 -35.32 -4.22 -3.27
CA PHE A 400 -36.29 -4.67 -4.26
C PHE A 400 -35.87 -5.98 -4.93
N VAL A 401 -34.65 -6.07 -5.46
CA VAL A 401 -34.13 -7.31 -6.08
C VAL A 401 -34.17 -8.47 -5.08
N HIS A 402 -33.78 -8.22 -3.82
CA HIS A 402 -33.80 -9.22 -2.77
C HIS A 402 -35.24 -9.71 -2.47
N SER A 403 -36.23 -8.81 -2.44
CA SER A 403 -37.64 -9.18 -2.24
C SER A 403 -38.23 -10.05 -3.36
N LYS A 404 -37.57 -10.11 -4.52
CA LYS A 404 -38.00 -10.88 -5.70
C LYS A 404 -37.16 -12.14 -5.93
N GLN A 405 -36.36 -12.57 -4.97
CA GLN A 405 -35.48 -13.75 -5.10
C GLN A 405 -36.21 -15.07 -5.38
N SER A 406 -37.52 -15.17 -5.10
CA SER A 406 -38.33 -16.32 -5.48
C SER A 406 -38.52 -16.47 -7.00
N ASP A 407 -38.38 -15.39 -7.76
CA ASP A 407 -38.35 -15.42 -9.22
C ASP A 407 -36.95 -15.86 -9.71
N LYS A 408 -36.87 -17.05 -10.29
CA LYS A 408 -35.62 -17.64 -10.80
C LYS A 408 -34.92 -16.78 -11.86
N THR A 409 -35.62 -15.85 -12.50
CA THR A 409 -35.08 -14.99 -13.57
C THR A 409 -34.59 -13.63 -13.06
N ILE A 410 -34.87 -13.27 -11.80
CA ILE A 410 -34.60 -11.93 -11.26
C ILE A 410 -33.14 -11.52 -11.38
N GLY A 411 -32.20 -12.45 -11.15
CA GLY A 411 -30.77 -12.19 -11.23
C GLY A 411 -30.33 -11.79 -12.64
N VAL A 412 -30.88 -12.45 -13.67
CA VAL A 412 -30.61 -12.14 -15.08
C VAL A 412 -31.23 -10.80 -15.46
N THR A 413 -32.47 -10.54 -15.04
CA THR A 413 -33.17 -9.27 -15.28
C THR A 413 -32.40 -8.10 -14.65
N PHE A 414 -31.95 -8.26 -13.41
CA PHE A 414 -31.16 -7.26 -12.70
C PHE A 414 -29.82 -6.99 -13.40
N LEU A 415 -29.09 -8.05 -13.76
CA LEU A 415 -27.83 -7.95 -14.50
C LEU A 415 -27.99 -7.19 -15.82
N LYS A 416 -29.01 -7.53 -16.61
CA LYS A 416 -29.31 -6.87 -17.89
C LYS A 416 -29.68 -5.40 -17.69
N ALA A 417 -30.46 -5.08 -16.67
CA ALA A 417 -30.83 -3.69 -16.35
C ALA A 417 -29.61 -2.82 -16.02
N LEU A 418 -28.67 -3.34 -15.22
CA LEU A 418 -27.42 -2.65 -14.89
C LEU A 418 -26.56 -2.38 -16.14
N LYS A 419 -26.39 -3.40 -16.99
CA LYS A 419 -25.61 -3.28 -18.24
C LYS A 419 -26.24 -2.32 -19.24
N ALA A 420 -27.57 -2.41 -19.42
CA ALA A 420 -28.31 -1.50 -20.30
C ALA A 420 -28.20 -0.03 -19.85
N ALA A 421 -28.09 0.21 -18.55
CA ALA A 421 -27.84 1.53 -17.97
C ALA A 421 -26.37 2.01 -18.12
N GLY A 422 -25.49 1.18 -18.70
CA GLY A 422 -24.08 1.47 -18.94
C GLY A 422 -23.17 1.24 -17.73
N PHE A 423 -23.61 0.48 -16.73
CA PHE A 423 -22.75 0.08 -15.62
C PHE A 423 -21.88 -1.12 -16.00
N MET A 424 -20.61 -1.05 -15.65
CA MET A 424 -19.70 -2.19 -15.67
C MET A 424 -19.75 -2.90 -14.32
N LEU A 425 -19.63 -4.22 -14.31
CA LEU A 425 -19.49 -4.98 -13.07
C LEU A 425 -18.02 -5.08 -12.69
N ILE A 426 -17.73 -4.91 -11.41
CA ILE A 426 -16.37 -5.07 -10.88
C ILE A 426 -16.26 -6.49 -10.32
N ASN A 427 -15.32 -7.26 -10.87
CA ASN A 427 -15.03 -8.62 -10.39
C ASN A 427 -14.03 -8.57 -9.24
N ASP A 428 -14.37 -9.21 -8.13
CA ASP A 428 -13.48 -9.45 -7.01
C ASP A 428 -12.61 -10.70 -7.27
N ASP A 429 -11.58 -10.92 -6.45
CA ASP A 429 -10.62 -12.02 -6.61
C ASP A 429 -11.26 -13.41 -6.53
N ASP A 430 -12.40 -13.54 -5.85
CA ASP A 430 -13.17 -14.79 -5.74
C ASP A 430 -14.19 -14.98 -6.89
N GLY A 431 -14.17 -14.10 -7.89
CA GLY A 431 -15.06 -14.13 -9.06
C GLY A 431 -16.46 -13.59 -8.80
N ALA A 432 -16.77 -13.18 -7.57
CA ALA A 432 -18.03 -12.50 -7.26
C ALA A 432 -17.99 -11.03 -7.70
N MET A 433 -19.15 -10.50 -8.06
CA MET A 433 -19.31 -9.09 -8.39
C MET A 433 -20.18 -8.42 -7.33
N ARG A 434 -19.55 -7.62 -6.47
CA ARG A 434 -20.21 -6.91 -5.37
C ARG A 434 -20.33 -5.41 -5.60
N SER A 435 -19.73 -4.92 -6.68
CA SER A 435 -19.72 -3.49 -7.02
C SER A 435 -19.97 -3.28 -8.51
N ILE A 436 -20.56 -2.15 -8.85
CA ILE A 436 -20.73 -1.65 -10.22
C ILE A 436 -19.99 -0.34 -10.40
N GLN A 437 -19.70 -0.01 -11.65
CA GLN A 437 -18.95 1.18 -12.02
C GLN A 437 -19.56 1.91 -13.20
N LYS A 438 -19.52 3.24 -13.14
CA LYS A 438 -19.67 4.13 -14.31
C LYS A 438 -18.75 5.34 -14.12
N GLY A 439 -17.82 5.59 -15.05
CA GLY A 439 -16.83 6.66 -14.87
C GLY A 439 -16.06 6.52 -13.54
N ALA A 440 -15.92 7.62 -12.78
CA ALA A 440 -15.29 7.62 -11.46
C ALA A 440 -16.15 6.99 -10.34
N GLN A 441 -17.43 6.74 -10.63
CA GLN A 441 -18.43 6.25 -9.67
C GLN A 441 -18.26 4.74 -9.49
N ILE A 442 -17.82 4.33 -8.29
CA ILE A 442 -17.88 2.93 -7.84
C ILE A 442 -18.97 2.82 -6.78
N ILE A 443 -19.92 1.92 -7.00
CA ILE A 443 -21.10 1.71 -6.15
C ILE A 443 -21.05 0.28 -5.62
N LYS A 444 -20.99 0.12 -4.30
CA LYS A 444 -21.15 -1.19 -3.66
C LYS A 444 -22.63 -1.56 -3.66
N LEU A 445 -22.95 -2.75 -4.16
CA LEU A 445 -24.33 -3.22 -4.26
C LEU A 445 -24.86 -3.74 -2.92
N GLY A 446 -24.00 -4.21 -2.00
CA GLY A 446 -24.46 -4.87 -0.77
C GLY A 446 -25.10 -6.25 -1.01
N ILE A 447 -25.09 -6.73 -2.25
CA ILE A 447 -25.41 -8.09 -2.66
C ILE A 447 -24.29 -8.62 -3.56
N GLU A 448 -24.29 -9.94 -3.72
CA GLU A 448 -23.32 -10.65 -4.53
C GLU A 448 -23.96 -11.16 -5.82
N ILE A 449 -23.34 -10.84 -6.96
CA ILE A 449 -23.71 -11.42 -8.25
C ILE A 449 -22.63 -12.44 -8.62
N ARG A 450 -23.03 -13.71 -8.79
CA ARG A 450 -22.19 -14.76 -9.39
C ARG A 450 -22.81 -15.24 -10.69
N ILE A 451 -22.02 -15.25 -11.75
CA ILE A 451 -22.40 -15.89 -13.01
C ILE A 451 -21.88 -17.32 -12.98
N VAL A 452 -22.77 -18.29 -13.17
CA VAL A 452 -22.42 -19.71 -13.24
C VAL A 452 -22.84 -20.23 -14.61
N VAL A 453 -21.87 -20.74 -15.38
CA VAL A 453 -22.13 -21.53 -16.57
C VAL A 453 -22.09 -23.00 -16.15
N VAL A 454 -23.12 -23.77 -16.48
CA VAL A 454 -23.17 -25.20 -16.14
C VAL A 454 -23.04 -26.02 -17.42
N TYR A 455 -22.05 -26.91 -17.46
CA TYR A 455 -21.87 -27.88 -18.53
C TYR A 455 -21.57 -29.25 -17.93
N ASP A 456 -22.28 -30.29 -18.39
CA ASP A 456 -22.13 -31.67 -17.93
C ASP A 456 -22.10 -31.80 -16.40
N ASN A 457 -23.10 -31.21 -15.74
CA ASN A 457 -23.22 -31.08 -14.28
C ASN A 457 -22.06 -30.38 -13.55
N THR A 458 -21.10 -29.81 -14.28
CA THR A 458 -19.98 -29.05 -13.71
C THR A 458 -20.29 -27.55 -13.74
N PRO A 459 -20.29 -26.86 -12.57
CA PRO A 459 -20.44 -25.42 -12.51
C PRO A 459 -19.12 -24.70 -12.75
N TYR A 460 -19.14 -23.64 -13.56
CA TYR A 460 -18.02 -22.75 -13.84
C TYR A 460 -18.39 -21.31 -13.46
N HIS A 461 -17.65 -20.72 -12.52
CA HIS A 461 -17.88 -19.37 -12.05
C HIS A 461 -17.18 -18.35 -12.95
N VAL A 462 -17.93 -17.56 -13.72
CA VAL A 462 -17.38 -16.55 -14.64
C VAL A 462 -17.19 -15.22 -13.88
N PRO A 463 -16.02 -14.55 -14.00
CA PRO A 463 -14.92 -14.84 -14.92
C PRO A 463 -13.81 -15.75 -14.37
N LYS A 464 -13.82 -16.08 -13.07
CA LYS A 464 -12.72 -16.82 -12.40
C LYS A 464 -12.36 -18.12 -13.13
N ASP A 465 -13.35 -18.93 -13.44
CA ASP A 465 -13.20 -20.22 -14.11
C ASP A 465 -13.27 -20.08 -15.63
N LEU A 466 -13.31 -18.87 -16.19
CA LEU A 466 -13.48 -18.67 -17.63
C LEU A 466 -12.34 -19.34 -18.41
N MET A 467 -11.12 -19.34 -17.89
CA MET A 467 -9.98 -20.02 -18.52
C MET A 467 -10.08 -21.55 -18.46
N ARG A 468 -10.59 -22.09 -17.35
CA ARG A 468 -10.85 -23.51 -17.21
C ARG A 468 -12.00 -23.94 -18.12
N LEU A 469 -13.13 -23.21 -18.07
CA LEU A 469 -14.27 -23.37 -18.97
C LEU A 469 -13.80 -23.37 -20.43
N VAL A 470 -12.97 -22.41 -20.82
CA VAL A 470 -12.41 -22.32 -22.17
C VAL A 470 -11.54 -23.54 -22.54
N LYS A 471 -10.73 -24.07 -21.63
CA LYS A 471 -9.92 -25.28 -21.87
C LYS A 471 -10.82 -26.50 -22.06
N GLU A 472 -11.85 -26.65 -21.25
CA GLU A 472 -12.80 -27.77 -21.31
C GLU A 472 -13.76 -27.65 -22.51
N VAL A 473 -14.11 -26.43 -22.93
CA VAL A 473 -14.87 -26.14 -24.17
C VAL A 473 -14.19 -26.73 -25.43
N ARG A 474 -12.87 -26.96 -25.41
CA ARG A 474 -12.11 -27.56 -26.52
C ARG A 474 -12.40 -29.04 -26.72
N SER A 475 -12.65 -29.77 -25.63
CA SER A 475 -13.02 -31.19 -25.67
C SER A 475 -14.50 -31.40 -25.98
N LEU A 476 -15.28 -30.33 -26.11
CA LEU A 476 -16.71 -30.44 -26.36
C LEU A 476 -17.01 -30.60 -27.85
N GLY A 477 -17.97 -31.47 -28.16
CA GLY A 477 -18.62 -31.48 -29.46
C GLY A 477 -19.30 -30.14 -29.78
N LYS A 478 -19.65 -29.94 -31.05
CA LYS A 478 -20.26 -28.70 -31.56
C LYS A 478 -21.48 -28.22 -30.74
N GLU A 479 -22.31 -29.14 -30.25
CA GLU A 479 -23.46 -28.86 -29.40
C GLU A 479 -23.08 -28.32 -28.01
N GLY A 480 -22.04 -28.89 -27.38
CA GLY A 480 -21.58 -28.43 -26.07
C GLY A 480 -21.01 -27.01 -26.14
N ILE A 481 -20.26 -26.71 -27.21
CA ILE A 481 -19.77 -25.35 -27.49
C ILE A 481 -20.94 -24.37 -27.64
N ASN A 482 -21.99 -24.74 -28.37
CA ASN A 482 -23.15 -23.88 -28.57
C ASN A 482 -23.91 -23.61 -27.25
N LYS A 483 -24.12 -24.64 -26.41
CA LYS A 483 -24.75 -24.48 -25.08
C LYS A 483 -23.98 -23.52 -24.17
N VAL A 484 -22.65 -23.61 -24.16
CA VAL A 484 -21.81 -22.68 -23.38
C VAL A 484 -21.91 -21.26 -23.93
N ILE A 485 -21.87 -21.08 -25.26
CA ILE A 485 -22.04 -19.77 -25.90
C ILE A 485 -23.41 -19.16 -25.57
N GLU A 486 -24.49 -19.95 -25.62
CA GLU A 486 -25.83 -19.51 -25.30
C GLU A 486 -25.95 -19.04 -23.84
N GLN A 487 -25.42 -19.81 -22.88
CA GLN A 487 -25.41 -19.41 -21.48
C GLN A 487 -24.61 -18.12 -21.27
N LEU A 488 -23.40 -18.01 -21.85
CA LEU A 488 -22.60 -16.79 -21.78
C LEU A 488 -23.34 -15.58 -22.37
N LYS A 489 -23.97 -15.75 -23.54
CA LYS A 489 -24.80 -14.71 -24.17
C LYS A 489 -26.02 -14.36 -23.33
N ALA A 490 -26.62 -15.30 -22.61
CA ALA A 490 -27.75 -15.04 -21.71
C ALA A 490 -27.36 -14.09 -20.56
N PHE A 491 -26.10 -14.14 -20.13
CA PHE A 491 -25.50 -13.20 -19.18
C PHE A 491 -24.89 -11.96 -19.84
N ASP A 492 -25.17 -11.72 -21.12
CA ASP A 492 -24.69 -10.60 -21.92
C ASP A 492 -23.15 -10.51 -21.93
N VAL A 493 -22.50 -11.67 -21.97
CA VAL A 493 -21.08 -11.81 -22.30
C VAL A 493 -21.00 -11.78 -23.83
N GLN A 494 -20.19 -10.89 -24.39
CA GLN A 494 -20.04 -10.85 -25.84
C GLN A 494 -19.17 -12.03 -26.28
N VAL A 495 -19.73 -12.90 -27.12
CA VAL A 495 -19.03 -14.06 -27.63
C VAL A 495 -19.05 -14.02 -29.16
N LYS A 496 -17.86 -13.96 -29.77
CA LYS A 496 -17.68 -13.98 -31.22
C LYS A 496 -16.90 -15.24 -31.62
N LYS A 497 -17.47 -16.08 -32.49
CA LYS A 497 -16.80 -17.25 -33.05
C LYS A 497 -16.54 -17.03 -34.55
N VAL A 498 -15.28 -17.06 -34.96
CA VAL A 498 -14.87 -16.95 -36.37
C VAL A 498 -13.96 -18.13 -36.71
N GLY A 499 -14.47 -19.08 -37.50
CA GLY A 499 -13.76 -20.33 -37.78
C GLY A 499 -13.46 -21.11 -36.50
N SER A 500 -12.17 -21.40 -36.25
CA SER A 500 -11.71 -22.02 -35.00
C SER A 500 -11.45 -21.03 -33.87
N LYS A 501 -11.53 -19.72 -34.09
CA LYS A 501 -11.28 -18.73 -33.03
C LYS A 501 -12.55 -18.37 -32.29
N LEU A 502 -12.53 -18.51 -30.96
CA LEU A 502 -13.56 -18.03 -30.04
C LEU A 502 -12.99 -16.82 -29.28
N THR A 503 -13.67 -15.68 -29.36
CA THR A 503 -13.38 -14.47 -28.61
C THR A 503 -14.49 -14.24 -27.60
N ILE A 504 -14.14 -14.16 -26.32
CA ILE A 504 -15.07 -13.83 -25.23
C ILE A 504 -14.66 -12.47 -24.69
N LEU A 505 -15.57 -11.51 -24.71
CA LEU A 505 -15.38 -10.20 -24.12
C LEU A 505 -16.34 -10.04 -22.94
N PHE A 506 -15.77 -9.95 -21.74
CA PHE A 506 -16.50 -9.73 -20.50
C PHE A 506 -15.91 -8.54 -19.76
N ASN A 507 -16.73 -7.53 -19.46
CA ASN A 507 -16.32 -6.27 -18.83
C ASN A 507 -15.05 -5.67 -19.47
N SER A 508 -15.04 -5.57 -20.80
CA SER A 508 -13.92 -5.02 -21.59
C SER A 508 -12.60 -5.82 -21.51
N VAL A 509 -12.59 -7.01 -20.91
CA VAL A 509 -11.48 -7.96 -20.94
C VAL A 509 -11.72 -8.98 -22.05
N ARG A 510 -10.76 -9.11 -22.98
CA ARG A 510 -10.83 -9.98 -24.15
C ARG A 510 -10.05 -11.27 -23.90
N TYR A 511 -10.74 -12.40 -23.95
CA TYR A 511 -10.17 -13.73 -23.92
C TYR A 511 -10.23 -14.32 -25.33
N GLU A 512 -9.08 -14.76 -25.85
CA GLU A 512 -9.00 -15.38 -27.17
C GLU A 512 -8.57 -16.84 -27.11
N VAL A 513 -9.25 -17.66 -27.90
CA VAL A 513 -9.07 -19.12 -27.91
C VAL A 513 -9.03 -19.60 -29.35
N ASP A 514 -7.99 -20.35 -29.71
CA ASP A 514 -8.02 -21.16 -30.91
C ASP A 514 -8.45 -22.59 -30.57
N LEU A 515 -9.61 -22.98 -31.09
CA LEU A 515 -10.23 -24.31 -30.91
C LEU A 515 -9.47 -25.41 -31.69
N LYS A 516 -8.51 -25.07 -32.56
CA LYS A 516 -7.70 -26.04 -33.34
C LYS A 516 -6.26 -26.20 -32.85
N SER A 517 -5.60 -25.14 -32.39
CA SER A 517 -4.14 -25.14 -32.12
C SER A 517 -3.73 -25.14 -30.63
N GLY A 518 -4.69 -25.17 -29.70
CA GLY A 518 -4.39 -25.26 -28.27
C GLY A 518 -3.83 -23.98 -27.62
N ASN A 519 -3.47 -22.95 -28.38
CA ASN A 519 -2.98 -21.68 -27.84
C ASN A 519 -4.12 -20.82 -27.24
N VAL A 520 -3.93 -20.35 -25.99
CA VAL A 520 -4.80 -19.38 -25.30
C VAL A 520 -3.99 -18.11 -25.07
N LYS A 521 -4.56 -16.94 -25.37
CA LYS A 521 -4.03 -15.65 -24.93
C LYS A 521 -5.11 -14.96 -24.09
N GLY A 522 -4.78 -14.66 -22.83
CA GLY A 522 -5.66 -14.04 -21.84
C GLY A 522 -5.02 -12.80 -21.26
#